data_AF-A0A523QD09-F1
#
_entry.id   AF-A0A523QD09-F1
#
_cell.length_a   1.000
_cell.length_b   1.000
_cell.length_c   1.000
_cell.angle_alpha   90.00
_cell.angle_beta   90.00
_cell.angle_gamma   90.00
#
_symmetry.space_group_name_H-M   'P 1'
#
loop_
_entity.id
_entity.type
_entity.pdbx_description
1 polymer ?
#
loop_
_entity_poly.entity_id
_entity_poly.type
_entity_poly.pdbx_seq_one_letter_code
_entity_poly.pdbx_strand_id
1 'polypeptide(L)'
;MPYKEGQLTFIDFLGYKPVMALAKKRLFGKPYLTFNACCAVLASVYESAAVLGRVRCEKLGILEKILEAQTPRLRPELMKSLQERAKERLDAFRNEAGREPHSFLEFIQVKQLEKAIPDEKLKRLWSAIYNTRRAGGRETDKVRELRQLSFKSKKIMKKLEMKVSLAGAEISIRMFGEEGIGFGSSFPQLTERMYRNLHENIDMLGLSEAGAHGLAIPDKLIISLEEQEEEILQIVSVYTLRYWPEMLDPLDLRGHLEMVKEEDR
;
A
#
# COMPACT_ATOMS: atom_id res chain seq x y z
N MET A 1 1.91 9.83 -25.16
CA MET A 1 1.38 11.22 -25.19
C MET A 1 1.90 12.01 -23.99
N PRO A 2 2.02 13.36 -23.99
CA PRO A 2 2.34 14.07 -22.75
C PRO A 2 1.17 13.99 -21.75
N TYR A 3 1.49 13.82 -20.46
CA TYR A 3 0.52 13.86 -19.37
C TYR A 3 -0.23 15.21 -19.35
N LYS A 4 -1.55 15.17 -19.16
CA LYS A 4 -2.40 16.38 -19.09
C LYS A 4 -2.73 16.71 -17.64
N GLU A 5 -2.67 18.00 -17.28
CA GLU A 5 -3.09 18.47 -15.96
C GLU A 5 -4.56 18.07 -15.69
N GLY A 6 -4.83 17.47 -14.52
CA GLY A 6 -6.13 16.90 -14.15
C GLY A 6 -6.35 15.44 -14.54
N GLN A 7 -5.42 14.82 -15.27
CA GLN A 7 -5.40 13.37 -15.49
C GLN A 7 -5.04 12.64 -14.19
N LEU A 8 -5.63 11.47 -13.93
CA LEU A 8 -5.19 10.63 -12.81
C LEU A 8 -3.78 10.12 -13.07
N THR A 9 -2.90 10.21 -12.06
CA THR A 9 -1.61 9.53 -12.15
C THR A 9 -1.81 8.01 -12.10
N PHE A 10 -0.78 7.28 -12.48
CA PHE A 10 -0.77 5.83 -12.44
C PHE A 10 -1.02 5.31 -11.02
N ILE A 11 -0.37 5.92 -10.03
CA ILE A 11 -0.54 5.54 -8.63
C ILE A 11 -1.92 5.95 -8.09
N ASP A 12 -2.48 7.08 -8.54
CA ASP A 12 -3.85 7.45 -8.15
C ASP A 12 -4.86 6.42 -8.66
N PHE A 13 -4.66 5.90 -9.88
CA PHE A 13 -5.52 4.87 -10.45
C PHE A 13 -5.42 3.55 -9.68
N LEU A 14 -4.19 3.12 -9.34
CA LEU A 14 -3.95 1.94 -8.51
C LEU A 14 -4.56 2.08 -7.10
N GLY A 15 -4.51 3.27 -6.52
CA GLY A 15 -5.08 3.58 -5.20
C GLY A 15 -6.56 3.96 -5.21
N TYR A 16 -7.20 4.07 -6.37
CA TYR A 16 -8.55 4.63 -6.48
C TYR A 16 -9.59 3.80 -5.70
N LYS A 17 -9.65 2.49 -5.96
CA LYS A 17 -10.59 1.58 -5.29
C LYS A 17 -10.45 1.64 -3.75
N PRO A 18 -9.26 1.42 -3.14
CA PRO A 18 -9.15 1.45 -1.68
C PRO A 18 -9.41 2.84 -1.07
N VAL A 19 -9.04 3.92 -1.76
CA VAL A 19 -9.39 5.29 -1.32
C VAL A 19 -10.89 5.49 -1.30
N MET A 20 -11.59 5.15 -2.39
CA MET A 20 -13.03 5.38 -2.51
C MET A 20 -13.85 4.52 -1.53
N ALA A 21 -13.41 3.29 -1.27
CA ALA A 21 -14.04 2.40 -0.30
C ALA A 21 -13.98 2.94 1.14
N LEU A 22 -12.93 3.70 1.48
CA LEU A 22 -12.67 4.14 2.86
C LEU A 22 -12.90 5.65 3.08
N ALA A 23 -13.02 6.43 1.99
CA ALA A 23 -13.25 7.87 2.05
C ALA A 23 -14.64 8.19 2.63
N LYS A 24 -14.67 9.10 3.60
CA LYS A 24 -15.90 9.61 4.22
C LYS A 24 -16.23 10.99 3.67
N LYS A 25 -17.51 11.23 3.35
CA LYS A 25 -18.03 12.55 2.98
C LYS A 25 -18.56 13.28 4.22
N ARG A 26 -18.54 14.61 4.20
CA ARG A 26 -19.28 15.46 5.16
C ARG A 26 -20.44 16.13 4.44
N LEU A 27 -21.53 16.39 5.16
CA LEU A 27 -22.69 17.14 4.63
C LEU A 27 -22.31 18.50 4.02
N PHE A 28 -21.28 19.16 4.55
CA PHE A 28 -20.78 20.47 4.04
C PHE A 28 -19.25 20.57 4.05
N GLY A 29 -18.54 19.51 3.66
CA GLY A 29 -17.06 19.55 3.68
C GLY A 29 -16.39 18.58 2.72
N LYS A 30 -15.11 18.86 2.45
CA LYS A 30 -14.27 18.03 1.58
C LYS A 30 -14.19 16.58 2.11
N PRO A 31 -14.11 15.57 1.22
CA PRO A 31 -13.91 14.19 1.62
C PRO A 31 -12.62 14.01 2.44
N TYR A 32 -12.62 13.02 3.34
CA TYR A 32 -11.50 12.73 4.23
C TYR A 32 -11.37 11.23 4.50
N LEU A 33 -10.18 10.78 4.86
CA LEU A 33 -9.93 9.47 5.44
C LEU A 33 -9.80 9.61 6.96
N THR A 34 -10.22 8.59 7.70
CA THR A 34 -9.72 8.47 9.08
C THR A 34 -8.23 8.13 9.02
N PHE A 35 -7.48 8.41 10.09
CA PHE A 35 -6.07 8.13 10.13
C PHE A 35 -5.79 6.63 9.94
N ASN A 36 -6.57 5.77 10.58
CA ASN A 36 -6.50 4.33 10.36
C ASN A 36 -6.77 3.93 8.91
N ALA A 37 -7.82 4.52 8.30
CA ALA A 37 -8.10 4.30 6.87
C ALA A 37 -6.97 4.77 5.96
N CYS A 38 -6.34 5.91 6.27
CA CYS A 38 -5.18 6.39 5.54
C CYS A 38 -4.02 5.39 5.60
N CYS A 39 -3.72 4.84 6.79
CA CYS A 39 -2.70 3.81 6.95
C CYS A 39 -3.00 2.55 6.11
N ALA A 40 -4.26 2.11 6.12
CA ALA A 40 -4.71 0.96 5.34
C ALA A 40 -4.58 1.20 3.83
N VAL A 41 -4.96 2.39 3.36
CA VAL A 41 -4.77 2.79 1.95
C VAL A 41 -3.30 2.80 1.58
N LEU A 42 -2.42 3.40 2.39
CA LEU A 42 -0.99 3.45 2.11
C LEU A 42 -0.38 2.04 2.05
N ALA A 43 -0.81 1.15 2.94
CA ALA A 43 -0.37 -0.24 2.94
C ALA A 43 -0.81 -0.98 1.67
N SER A 44 -2.10 -0.87 1.32
CA SER A 44 -2.66 -1.49 0.12
C SER A 44 -2.00 -0.97 -1.15
N VAL A 45 -1.78 0.34 -1.28
CA VAL A 45 -1.15 0.93 -2.47
C VAL A 45 0.30 0.49 -2.60
N TYR A 46 1.06 0.48 -1.49
CA TYR A 46 2.45 0.01 -1.51
C TYR A 46 2.54 -1.47 -1.89
N GLU A 47 1.66 -2.30 -1.34
CA GLU A 47 1.58 -3.73 -1.64
C GLU A 47 1.26 -3.96 -3.13
N SER A 48 0.19 -3.36 -3.64
CA SER A 48 -0.18 -3.49 -5.06
C SER A 48 0.94 -3.01 -5.99
N ALA A 49 1.59 -1.91 -5.63
CA ALA A 49 2.73 -1.40 -6.37
C ALA A 49 3.96 -2.32 -6.30
N ALA A 50 4.22 -2.96 -5.15
CA ALA A 50 5.29 -3.94 -5.02
C ALA A 50 5.01 -5.21 -5.82
N VAL A 51 3.77 -5.70 -5.82
CA VAL A 51 3.37 -6.83 -6.66
C VAL A 51 3.55 -6.47 -8.14
N LEU A 52 3.16 -5.25 -8.56
CA LEU A 52 3.44 -4.77 -9.92
C LEU A 52 4.95 -4.73 -10.23
N GLY A 53 5.75 -4.12 -9.36
CA GLY A 53 7.19 -4.01 -9.54
C GLY A 53 7.87 -5.38 -9.65
N ARG A 54 7.36 -6.38 -8.92
CA ARG A 54 7.76 -7.78 -9.02
C ARG A 54 7.42 -8.37 -10.39
N VAL A 55 6.14 -8.34 -10.78
CA VAL A 55 5.64 -9.03 -11.99
C VAL A 55 6.06 -8.33 -13.30
N ARG A 56 6.50 -7.06 -13.22
CA ARG A 56 7.04 -6.29 -14.36
C ARG A 56 8.50 -5.87 -14.15
N CYS A 57 9.27 -6.64 -13.38
CA CYS A 57 10.68 -6.36 -13.11
C CYS A 57 11.54 -6.23 -14.39
N GLU A 58 11.23 -7.01 -15.44
CA GLU A 58 11.94 -6.95 -16.73
C GLU A 58 11.49 -5.76 -17.61
N LYS A 59 10.38 -5.09 -17.25
CA LYS A 59 9.76 -4.00 -18.00
C LYS A 59 9.83 -2.66 -17.26
N LEU A 60 10.68 -2.55 -16.24
CA LEU A 60 10.79 -1.35 -15.39
C LEU A 60 11.13 -0.08 -16.17
N GLY A 61 12.00 -0.17 -17.19
CA GLY A 61 12.34 0.99 -18.02
C GLY A 61 11.16 1.54 -18.83
N ILE A 62 10.09 0.76 -19.03
CA ILE A 62 8.85 1.23 -19.65
C ILE A 62 7.93 1.83 -18.59
N LEU A 63 7.79 1.17 -17.43
CA LEU A 63 7.03 1.72 -16.29
C LEU A 63 7.60 3.06 -15.83
N GLU A 64 8.93 3.19 -15.79
CA GLU A 64 9.63 4.41 -15.43
C GLU A 64 9.23 5.58 -16.35
N LYS A 65 9.12 5.37 -17.67
CA LYS A 65 8.66 6.41 -18.61
C LYS A 65 7.26 6.93 -18.29
N ILE A 66 6.35 6.04 -17.86
CA ILE A 66 4.99 6.43 -17.46
C ILE A 66 5.04 7.29 -16.18
N LEU A 67 5.87 6.90 -15.21
CA LEU A 67 6.03 7.63 -13.94
C LEU A 67 6.72 8.99 -14.14
N GLU A 68 7.80 9.04 -14.92
CA GLU A 68 8.54 10.27 -15.24
C GLU A 68 7.67 11.29 -15.94
N ALA A 69 6.82 10.85 -16.88
CA ALA A 69 5.90 11.74 -17.58
C ALA A 69 4.85 12.39 -16.67
N GLN A 70 4.51 11.74 -15.56
CA GLN A 70 3.53 12.24 -14.58
C GLN A 70 4.17 13.16 -13.54
N THR A 71 5.48 12.98 -13.32
CA THR A 71 6.23 13.74 -12.32
C THR A 71 7.50 14.32 -12.95
N PRO A 72 7.39 15.33 -13.83
CA PRO A 72 8.52 15.86 -14.63
C PRO A 72 9.64 16.49 -13.80
N ARG A 73 9.41 16.67 -12.49
CA ARG A 73 10.37 17.22 -11.52
C ARG A 73 11.22 16.15 -10.86
N LEU A 74 10.94 14.85 -11.09
CA LEU A 74 11.76 13.76 -10.59
C LEU A 74 12.95 13.52 -11.54
N ARG A 75 14.08 13.18 -10.91
CA ARG A 75 15.44 13.20 -11.47
C ARG A 75 15.61 12.14 -12.58
N PRO A 76 16.67 12.27 -13.42
CA PRO A 76 17.20 11.10 -14.13
C PRO A 76 17.41 9.93 -13.14
N GLU A 77 17.10 8.71 -13.58
CA GLU A 77 17.19 7.46 -12.79
C GLU A 77 16.14 7.35 -11.66
N LEU A 78 14.88 7.72 -11.94
CA LEU A 78 13.78 7.63 -10.97
C LEU A 78 13.66 6.22 -10.37
N MET A 79 13.65 5.17 -11.19
CA MET A 79 13.49 3.80 -10.72
C MET A 79 14.60 3.41 -9.76
N LYS A 80 15.86 3.72 -10.11
CA LYS A 80 17.01 3.45 -9.26
C LYS A 80 16.90 4.17 -7.91
N SER A 81 16.48 5.42 -7.89
CA SER A 81 16.21 6.18 -6.66
C SER A 81 15.13 5.53 -5.79
N LEU A 82 14.06 5.01 -6.41
CA LEU A 82 13.00 4.28 -5.68
C LEU A 82 13.51 2.96 -5.10
N GLN A 83 14.33 2.23 -5.85
CA GLN A 83 14.98 0.98 -5.41
C GLN A 83 15.97 1.22 -4.25
N GLU A 84 16.80 2.25 -4.35
CA GLU A 84 17.72 2.67 -3.29
C GLU A 84 16.96 3.03 -2.00
N ARG A 85 15.91 3.85 -2.11
CA ARG A 85 15.05 4.22 -0.98
C ARG A 85 14.37 2.99 -0.34
N ALA A 86 13.88 2.07 -1.16
CA ALA A 86 13.27 0.83 -0.69
C ALA A 86 14.29 -0.04 0.09
N LYS A 87 15.53 -0.12 -0.41
CA LYS A 87 16.63 -0.84 0.24
C LYS A 87 17.00 -0.19 1.58
N GLU A 88 17.22 1.12 1.61
CA GLU A 88 17.52 1.85 2.85
C GLU A 88 16.45 1.60 3.92
N ARG A 89 15.18 1.59 3.52
CA ARG A 89 14.07 1.32 4.44
C ARG A 89 14.06 -0.12 4.94
N LEU A 90 14.33 -1.09 4.07
CA LEU A 90 14.43 -2.50 4.46
C LEU A 90 15.59 -2.75 5.42
N ASP A 91 16.74 -2.14 5.16
CA ASP A 91 17.92 -2.27 6.02
C ASP A 91 17.68 -1.60 7.38
N ALA A 92 17.04 -0.43 7.42
CA ALA A 92 16.60 0.20 8.67
C ALA A 92 15.64 -0.72 9.46
N PHE A 93 14.67 -1.34 8.79
CA PHE A 93 13.77 -2.30 9.43
C PHE A 93 14.55 -3.48 10.03
N ARG A 94 15.46 -4.11 9.26
CA ARG A 94 16.26 -5.25 9.71
C ARG A 94 17.14 -4.90 10.91
N ASN A 95 17.78 -3.73 10.89
CA ASN A 95 18.62 -3.25 11.98
C ASN A 95 17.83 -3.03 13.28
N GLU A 96 16.55 -2.67 13.18
CA GLU A 96 15.70 -2.40 14.34
C GLU A 96 14.96 -3.63 14.85
N ALA A 97 14.39 -4.43 13.95
CA ALA A 97 13.60 -5.60 14.28
C ALA A 97 14.46 -6.87 14.48
N GLY A 98 15.70 -6.87 13.99
CA GLY A 98 16.57 -8.06 13.98
C GLY A 98 16.11 -9.15 13.02
N ARG A 99 15.11 -8.87 12.16
CA ARG A 99 14.54 -9.78 11.17
C ARG A 99 13.97 -9.04 9.97
N GLU A 100 13.60 -9.80 8.94
CA GLU A 100 12.85 -9.28 7.79
C GLU A 100 11.38 -9.01 8.15
N PRO A 101 10.70 -8.10 7.43
CA PRO A 101 9.27 -7.88 7.63
C PRO A 101 8.48 -9.11 7.22
N HIS A 102 7.47 -9.44 8.02
CA HIS A 102 6.56 -10.56 7.79
C HIS A 102 5.45 -10.18 6.80
N SER A 103 5.01 -8.92 6.78
CA SER A 103 3.95 -8.40 5.90
C SER A 103 4.18 -6.93 5.53
N PHE A 104 3.53 -6.45 4.46
CA PHE A 104 3.58 -5.03 4.07
C PHE A 104 3.03 -4.11 5.15
N LEU A 105 1.97 -4.55 5.83
CA LEU A 105 1.37 -3.82 6.93
C LEU A 105 2.38 -3.60 8.07
N GLU A 106 3.13 -4.63 8.46
CA GLU A 106 4.21 -4.51 9.46
C GLU A 106 5.30 -3.56 8.97
N PHE A 107 5.75 -3.75 7.72
CA PHE A 107 6.84 -2.96 7.15
C PHE A 107 6.52 -1.45 7.09
N ILE A 108 5.26 -1.11 6.80
CA ILE A 108 4.81 0.28 6.64
C ILE A 108 4.46 0.94 7.99
N GLN A 109 3.93 0.18 8.95
CA GLN A 109 3.50 0.70 10.25
C GLN A 109 4.64 1.14 11.19
N VAL A 110 5.89 0.75 10.94
CA VAL A 110 6.97 0.90 11.94
C VAL A 110 7.59 2.30 11.99
N LYS A 111 7.71 3.05 10.88
CA LYS A 111 8.33 4.40 10.89
C LYS A 111 7.80 5.43 9.88
N GLN A 112 7.12 5.01 8.82
CA GLN A 112 6.80 5.93 7.72
C GLN A 112 5.59 6.84 7.99
N LEU A 113 4.63 6.42 8.81
CA LEU A 113 3.52 7.30 9.23
C LEU A 113 4.00 8.49 10.07
N GLU A 114 5.14 8.37 10.74
CA GLU A 114 5.74 9.47 11.49
C GLU A 114 6.28 10.56 10.53
N LYS A 115 6.90 10.18 9.41
CA LYS A 115 7.47 11.16 8.46
C LYS A 115 6.48 11.68 7.42
N ALA A 116 5.49 10.88 7.02
CA ALA A 116 4.55 11.20 5.94
C ALA A 116 3.40 12.13 6.37
N ILE A 117 3.14 12.25 7.67
CA ILE A 117 2.11 13.15 8.20
C ILE A 117 2.79 14.48 8.57
N PRO A 118 2.40 15.63 7.95
CA PRO A 118 2.96 16.93 8.27
C PRO A 118 2.59 17.47 9.67
N ASP A 119 1.88 16.69 10.49
CA ASP A 119 1.41 17.07 11.82
C ASP A 119 2.39 16.59 12.91
N GLU A 120 3.17 17.53 13.45
CA GLU A 120 4.12 17.31 14.56
C GLU A 120 3.50 16.69 15.82
N LYS A 121 2.18 16.83 16.02
CA LYS A 121 1.45 16.22 17.14
C LYS A 121 1.21 14.72 16.92
N LEU A 122 1.07 14.30 15.67
CA LEU A 122 0.98 12.89 15.26
C LEU A 122 2.36 12.23 15.27
N LYS A 123 3.42 12.96 14.93
CA LYS A 123 4.82 12.49 15.05
C LYS A 123 5.16 12.04 16.47
N ARG A 124 5.07 12.96 17.44
CA ARG A 124 5.37 12.69 18.87
C ARG A 124 4.54 11.55 19.46
N LEU A 125 3.36 11.30 18.90
CA LEU A 125 2.49 10.22 19.34
C LEU A 125 2.99 8.84 18.90
N TRP A 126 3.48 8.74 17.67
CA TRP A 126 3.97 7.48 17.11
C TRP A 126 5.27 7.05 17.78
N SER A 127 6.19 7.99 18.05
CA SER A 127 7.39 7.66 18.83
C SER A 127 7.01 7.12 20.22
N ALA A 128 5.94 7.62 20.85
CA ALA A 128 5.46 7.09 22.13
C ALA A 128 4.86 5.67 22.01
N ILE A 129 4.06 5.38 20.98
CA ILE A 129 3.49 4.04 20.74
C ILE A 129 4.61 3.05 20.39
N TYR A 130 5.56 3.46 19.56
CA TYR A 130 6.71 2.66 19.13
C TYR A 130 7.64 2.33 20.30
N ASN A 131 7.98 3.31 21.14
CA ASN A 131 8.82 3.09 22.32
C ASN A 131 8.15 2.16 23.35
N THR A 132 6.81 2.18 23.44
CA THR A 132 6.06 1.24 24.29
C THR A 132 6.11 -0.20 23.72
N ARG A 133 6.21 -0.38 22.40
CA ARG A 133 6.33 -1.70 21.72
C ARG A 133 7.69 -2.37 21.92
N ARG A 134 8.76 -1.59 22.11
CA ARG A 134 10.15 -2.09 22.28
C ARG A 134 10.43 -2.67 23.68
N ALA A 135 9.58 -2.37 24.67
CA ALA A 135 9.84 -2.71 26.07
C ALA A 135 9.34 -4.10 26.53
N GLY A 136 8.65 -4.90 25.69
CA GLY A 136 8.14 -6.23 26.08
C GLY A 136 8.75 -7.36 25.24
N GLY A 137 9.06 -8.53 25.83
CA GLY A 137 9.67 -9.72 25.19
C GLY A 137 8.68 -10.85 24.81
N ARG A 138 9.05 -11.67 23.79
CA ARG A 138 8.37 -12.81 23.10
C ARG A 138 7.07 -12.57 22.31
N GLU A 139 6.88 -13.36 21.24
CA GLU A 139 6.20 -12.96 19.99
C GLU A 139 4.79 -13.57 19.79
N THR A 140 4.38 -14.60 20.53
CA THR A 140 3.12 -15.33 20.26
C THR A 140 1.90 -14.83 21.05
N ASP A 141 2.06 -14.45 22.32
CA ASP A 141 0.95 -13.86 23.11
C ASP A 141 0.72 -12.37 22.82
N LYS A 142 1.74 -11.70 22.27
CA LYS A 142 1.70 -10.26 22.01
C LYS A 142 0.81 -9.85 20.86
N VAL A 143 0.65 -10.67 19.82
CA VAL A 143 -0.27 -10.32 18.72
C VAL A 143 -1.72 -10.32 19.22
N ARG A 144 -2.05 -11.23 20.14
CA ARG A 144 -3.35 -11.31 20.82
C ARG A 144 -3.55 -10.18 21.83
N GLU A 145 -2.53 -9.84 22.62
CA GLU A 145 -2.56 -8.66 23.50
C GLU A 145 -2.53 -7.32 22.72
N LEU A 146 -1.88 -7.24 21.56
CA LEU A 146 -1.84 -6.03 20.70
C LEU A 146 -3.20 -5.74 20.07
N ARG A 147 -3.96 -6.78 19.67
CA ARG A 147 -5.39 -6.65 19.33
C ARG A 147 -6.24 -6.23 20.53
N GLN A 148 -5.84 -6.50 21.77
CA GLN A 148 -6.61 -6.11 22.96
C GLN A 148 -6.20 -4.72 23.51
N LEU A 149 -4.94 -4.32 23.39
CA LEU A 149 -4.38 -3.06 23.90
C LEU A 149 -4.64 -1.87 22.96
N SER A 150 -4.68 -2.08 21.64
CA SER A 150 -4.99 -1.00 20.69
C SER A 150 -6.44 -0.50 20.81
N PHE A 151 -7.36 -1.35 21.26
CA PHE A 151 -8.79 -1.04 21.42
C PHE A 151 -9.17 -0.53 22.82
N LYS A 152 -8.41 -0.82 23.88
CA LYS A 152 -8.76 -0.40 25.27
C LYS A 152 -8.41 1.07 25.60
N SER A 153 -7.48 1.68 24.87
CA SER A 153 -7.12 3.08 25.10
C SER A 153 -8.06 4.03 24.33
N LYS A 154 -9.04 4.62 25.03
CA LYS A 154 -9.91 5.68 24.47
C LYS A 154 -9.11 6.81 23.80
N LYS A 155 -7.89 7.08 24.31
CA LYS A 155 -6.99 8.11 23.77
C LYS A 155 -6.32 7.69 22.45
N ILE A 156 -6.10 6.40 22.22
CA ILE A 156 -5.60 5.85 20.95
C ILE A 156 -6.73 5.77 19.92
N MET A 157 -7.92 5.27 20.31
CA MET A 157 -9.07 5.20 19.40
C MET A 157 -9.48 6.58 18.87
N LYS A 158 -9.58 7.59 19.74
CA LYS A 158 -9.87 8.97 19.33
C LYS A 158 -8.84 9.54 18.34
N LYS A 159 -7.61 9.01 18.35
CA LYS A 159 -6.53 9.44 17.46
C LYS A 159 -6.49 8.66 16.15
N LEU A 160 -6.85 7.38 16.16
CA LEU A 160 -7.09 6.59 14.94
C LEU A 160 -8.27 7.14 14.12
N GLU A 161 -9.20 7.82 14.78
CA GLU A 161 -10.32 8.55 14.16
C GLU A 161 -9.96 9.97 13.68
N MET A 162 -8.70 10.42 13.84
CA MET A 162 -8.27 11.71 13.31
C MET A 162 -8.52 11.78 11.80
N LYS A 163 -8.95 12.94 11.33
CA LYS A 163 -9.35 13.14 9.93
C LYS A 163 -8.14 13.61 9.14
N VAL A 164 -7.78 12.85 8.11
CA VAL A 164 -6.77 13.19 7.11
C VAL A 164 -7.51 13.65 5.86
N SER A 165 -7.23 14.86 5.37
CA SER A 165 -7.83 15.32 4.11
C SER A 165 -7.34 14.44 2.95
N LEU A 166 -8.17 14.19 1.95
CA LEU A 166 -7.74 13.40 0.78
C LEU A 166 -6.55 14.05 0.08
N ALA A 167 -6.56 15.37 -0.12
CA ALA A 167 -5.43 16.10 -0.70
C ALA A 167 -4.12 15.94 0.11
N GLY A 168 -4.21 15.81 1.45
CA GLY A 168 -3.03 15.54 2.28
C GLY A 168 -2.56 14.08 2.19
N ALA A 169 -3.49 13.14 2.03
CA ALA A 169 -3.17 11.72 1.86
C ALA A 169 -2.59 11.41 0.47
N GLU A 170 -3.04 12.10 -0.58
CA GLU A 170 -2.67 11.91 -1.99
C GLU A 170 -1.15 11.93 -2.20
N ILE A 171 -0.45 12.89 -1.60
CA ILE A 171 1.02 12.98 -1.69
C ILE A 171 1.68 11.72 -1.10
N SER A 172 1.18 11.25 0.05
CA SER A 172 1.69 10.03 0.68
C SER A 172 1.37 8.79 -0.14
N ILE A 173 0.17 8.71 -0.70
CA ILE A 173 -0.28 7.61 -1.55
C ILE A 173 0.65 7.47 -2.76
N ARG A 174 0.93 8.59 -3.45
CA ARG A 174 1.84 8.61 -4.61
C ARG A 174 3.25 8.17 -4.23
N MET A 175 3.84 8.78 -3.21
CA MET A 175 5.18 8.42 -2.75
C MET A 175 5.31 6.94 -2.37
N PHE A 176 4.30 6.38 -1.69
CA PHE A 176 4.32 4.97 -1.30
C PHE A 176 4.09 4.03 -2.48
N GLY A 177 3.22 4.39 -3.42
CA GLY A 177 3.03 3.59 -4.62
C GLY A 177 4.31 3.56 -5.47
N GLU A 178 4.95 4.71 -5.69
CA GLU A 178 6.23 4.74 -6.40
C GLU A 178 7.32 3.90 -5.69
N GLU A 179 7.49 4.10 -4.38
CA GLU A 179 8.46 3.33 -3.58
C GLU A 179 8.11 1.82 -3.57
N GLY A 180 6.82 1.47 -3.61
CA GLY A 180 6.34 0.10 -3.73
C GLY A 180 6.86 -0.57 -5.00
N ILE A 181 6.78 0.09 -6.16
CA ILE A 181 7.32 -0.44 -7.43
C ILE A 181 8.83 -0.71 -7.32
N GLY A 182 9.57 0.24 -6.74
CA GLY A 182 11.01 0.09 -6.47
C GLY A 182 11.32 -1.08 -5.54
N PHE A 183 10.51 -1.29 -4.50
CA PHE A 183 10.66 -2.41 -3.58
C PHE A 183 10.38 -3.75 -4.27
N GLY A 184 9.26 -3.85 -4.98
CA GLY A 184 8.84 -5.06 -5.70
C GLY A 184 9.87 -5.57 -6.69
N SER A 185 10.46 -4.63 -7.44
CA SER A 185 11.52 -4.93 -8.40
C SER A 185 12.84 -5.33 -7.76
N SER A 186 13.21 -4.71 -6.63
CA SER A 186 14.48 -5.00 -5.95
C SER A 186 14.43 -6.28 -5.11
N PHE A 187 13.26 -6.61 -4.57
CA PHE A 187 13.07 -7.69 -3.60
C PHE A 187 11.87 -8.58 -3.98
N PRO A 188 11.87 -9.22 -5.17
CA PRO A 188 10.73 -9.97 -5.66
C PRO A 188 10.36 -11.16 -4.76
N GLN A 189 11.33 -11.89 -4.22
CA GLN A 189 11.06 -13.03 -3.33
C GLN A 189 10.51 -12.59 -1.96
N LEU A 190 10.99 -11.46 -1.43
CA LEU A 190 10.48 -10.91 -0.18
C LEU A 190 9.06 -10.37 -0.37
N THR A 191 8.78 -9.73 -1.52
CA THR A 191 7.44 -9.27 -1.91
C THR A 191 6.44 -10.42 -1.93
N GLU A 192 6.78 -11.52 -2.60
CA GLU A 192 5.95 -12.73 -2.60
C GLU A 192 5.70 -13.26 -1.19
N ARG A 193 6.76 -13.48 -0.40
CA ARG A 193 6.62 -14.02 0.95
C ARG A 193 5.78 -13.10 1.86
N MET A 194 5.97 -11.79 1.78
CA MET A 194 5.19 -10.82 2.56
C MET A 194 3.72 -10.82 2.17
N TYR A 195 3.42 -10.99 0.88
CA TYR A 195 2.04 -11.10 0.38
C TYR A 195 1.38 -12.40 0.88
N ARG A 196 2.01 -13.55 0.62
CA ARG A 196 1.47 -14.86 1.01
C ARG A 196 1.27 -14.97 2.52
N ASN A 197 2.19 -14.41 3.32
CA ASN A 197 2.05 -14.36 4.77
C ASN A 197 0.79 -13.60 5.25
N LEU A 198 0.43 -12.52 4.56
CA LEU A 198 -0.69 -11.68 4.96
C LEU A 198 -2.04 -12.25 4.47
N HIS A 199 -2.06 -12.81 3.26
CA HIS A 199 -3.32 -13.15 2.57
C HIS A 199 -3.57 -14.65 2.43
N GLU A 200 -2.54 -15.48 2.32
CA GLU A 200 -2.68 -16.93 2.11
C GLU A 200 -2.49 -17.73 3.41
N ASN A 201 -1.60 -17.27 4.29
CA ASN A 201 -1.29 -17.92 5.56
C ASN A 201 -2.10 -17.36 6.73
N ILE A 202 -3.33 -16.87 6.48
CA ILE A 202 -4.17 -16.33 7.55
C ILE A 202 -4.53 -17.48 8.50
N ASP A 203 -4.25 -17.28 9.79
CA ASP A 203 -4.63 -18.22 10.85
C ASP A 203 -6.17 -18.38 10.87
N MET A 204 -6.63 -19.45 10.22
CA MET A 204 -8.04 -19.83 10.09
C MET A 204 -8.71 -20.00 11.46
N LEU A 205 -7.96 -20.37 12.51
CA LEU A 205 -8.47 -20.43 13.89
C LEU A 205 -8.82 -19.03 14.41
N GLY A 206 -7.96 -18.04 14.16
CA GLY A 206 -8.20 -16.64 14.55
C GLY A 206 -9.36 -15.97 13.78
N LEU A 207 -9.61 -16.40 12.54
CA LEU A 207 -10.78 -15.97 11.75
C LEU A 207 -12.07 -16.63 12.24
N SER A 208 -12.02 -17.92 12.60
CA SER A 208 -13.16 -18.64 13.17
C SER A 208 -13.61 -18.04 14.52
N GLU A 209 -12.66 -17.65 15.40
CA GLU A 209 -12.98 -16.91 16.63
C GLU A 209 -13.61 -15.54 16.32
N ALA A 210 -13.13 -14.82 15.30
CA ALA A 210 -13.67 -13.52 14.91
C ALA A 210 -15.11 -13.61 14.35
N GLY A 211 -15.41 -14.66 13.57
CA GLY A 211 -16.76 -14.96 13.09
C GLY A 211 -17.72 -15.33 14.21
N ALA A 212 -17.26 -16.09 15.21
CA ALA A 212 -18.04 -16.41 16.41
C ALA A 212 -18.42 -15.15 17.23
N HIS A 213 -17.73 -14.03 17.02
CA HIS A 213 -18.02 -12.73 17.63
C HIS A 213 -18.75 -11.75 16.70
N GLY A 214 -19.32 -12.23 15.58
CA GLY A 214 -20.22 -11.44 14.73
C GLY A 214 -19.53 -10.47 13.77
N LEU A 215 -18.22 -10.62 13.53
CA LEU A 215 -17.55 -9.92 12.44
C LEU A 215 -17.94 -10.58 11.12
N ALA A 216 -18.48 -9.79 10.19
CA ALA A 216 -18.77 -10.24 8.83
C ALA A 216 -17.46 -10.67 8.17
N ILE A 217 -17.33 -11.97 7.91
CA ILE A 217 -16.18 -12.53 7.21
C ILE A 217 -16.48 -12.51 5.71
N PRO A 218 -15.64 -11.91 4.85
CA PRO A 218 -15.87 -11.88 3.41
C PRO A 218 -15.90 -13.29 2.79
N ASP A 219 -16.73 -13.49 1.77
CA ASP A 219 -16.89 -14.80 1.08
C ASP A 219 -15.63 -15.28 0.35
N LYS A 220 -14.69 -14.38 0.04
CA LYS A 220 -13.35 -14.71 -0.48
C LYS A 220 -12.29 -14.09 0.43
N LEU A 221 -11.84 -14.86 1.42
CA LEU A 221 -10.86 -14.42 2.42
C LEU A 221 -9.43 -14.44 1.95
N ILE A 222 -9.14 -15.29 0.96
CA ILE A 222 -7.79 -15.57 0.48
C ILE A 222 -7.78 -15.25 -1.01
N ILE A 223 -7.02 -14.22 -1.36
CA ILE A 223 -6.63 -13.94 -2.74
C ILE A 223 -5.21 -14.47 -2.86
N SER A 224 -4.98 -15.36 -3.81
CA SER A 224 -3.62 -15.84 -4.09
C SER A 224 -2.77 -14.73 -4.71
N LEU A 225 -1.45 -14.82 -4.56
CA LEU A 225 -0.53 -13.87 -5.21
C LEU A 225 -0.77 -13.80 -6.71
N GLU A 226 -1.02 -14.94 -7.35
CA GLU A 226 -1.26 -15.02 -8.80
C GLU A 226 -2.56 -14.32 -9.20
N GLU A 227 -3.64 -14.48 -8.42
CA GLU A 227 -4.90 -13.75 -8.65
C GLU A 227 -4.72 -12.23 -8.43
N GLN A 228 -3.92 -11.84 -7.45
CA GLN A 228 -3.62 -10.44 -7.18
C GLN A 228 -2.76 -9.81 -8.29
N GLU A 229 -1.74 -10.52 -8.76
CA GLU A 229 -0.93 -10.13 -9.90
C GLU A 229 -1.82 -9.88 -11.12
N GLU A 230 -2.76 -10.79 -11.39
CA GLU A 230 -3.72 -10.65 -12.48
C GLU A 230 -4.65 -9.44 -12.30
N GLU A 231 -5.27 -9.23 -11.12
CA GLU A 231 -6.12 -8.05 -10.88
C GLU A 231 -5.33 -6.75 -11.06
N ILE A 232 -4.10 -6.68 -10.54
CA ILE A 232 -3.25 -5.51 -10.70
C ILE A 232 -2.95 -5.27 -12.18
N LEU A 233 -2.57 -6.31 -12.93
CA LEU A 233 -2.26 -6.19 -14.35
C LEU A 233 -3.49 -5.76 -15.16
N GLN A 234 -4.70 -6.20 -14.82
CA GLN A 234 -5.94 -5.69 -15.41
C GLN A 234 -6.13 -4.19 -15.16
N ILE A 235 -5.94 -3.74 -13.92
CA ILE A 235 -6.01 -2.32 -13.56
C ILE A 235 -4.98 -1.50 -14.36
N VAL A 236 -3.73 -1.98 -14.42
CA VAL A 236 -2.66 -1.33 -15.20
C VAL A 236 -2.99 -1.30 -16.69
N SER A 237 -3.65 -2.34 -17.20
CA SER A 237 -4.04 -2.45 -18.61
C SER A 237 -5.08 -1.41 -18.98
N VAL A 238 -6.13 -1.23 -18.17
CA VAL A 238 -7.16 -0.20 -18.37
C VAL A 238 -6.54 1.19 -18.34
N TYR A 239 -5.68 1.46 -17.35
CA TYR A 239 -4.97 2.74 -17.28
C TYR A 239 -4.11 3.00 -18.52
N THR A 240 -3.31 2.01 -18.90
CA THR A 240 -2.41 2.10 -20.05
C THR A 240 -3.20 2.29 -21.34
N LEU A 241 -4.28 1.55 -21.57
CA LEU A 241 -5.14 1.73 -22.74
C LEU A 241 -5.68 3.16 -22.83
N ARG A 242 -6.11 3.73 -21.71
CA ARG A 242 -6.75 5.04 -21.67
C ARG A 242 -5.79 6.20 -21.91
N TYR A 243 -4.55 6.07 -21.45
CA TYR A 243 -3.63 7.21 -21.36
C TYR A 243 -2.30 7.03 -22.11
N TRP A 244 -1.90 5.78 -22.34
CA TRP A 244 -0.63 5.36 -22.93
C TRP A 244 -0.81 4.12 -23.83
N PRO A 245 -1.76 4.11 -24.79
CA PRO A 245 -2.08 2.90 -25.55
C PRO A 245 -0.87 2.31 -26.29
N GLU A 246 0.11 3.15 -26.65
CA GLU A 246 1.38 2.74 -27.24
C GLU A 246 2.25 1.86 -26.32
N MET A 247 1.99 1.88 -25.01
CA MET A 247 2.72 1.11 -24.00
C MET A 247 2.07 -0.24 -23.67
N LEU A 248 0.91 -0.57 -24.26
CA LEU A 248 0.23 -1.85 -24.02
C LEU A 248 1.08 -3.06 -24.45
N ASP A 249 1.64 -3.01 -25.66
CA ASP A 249 2.50 -4.09 -26.18
C ASP A 249 3.83 -4.17 -25.44
N PRO A 250 4.57 -3.06 -25.25
CA PRO A 250 5.82 -3.09 -24.48
C PRO A 250 5.67 -3.66 -23.07
N LEU A 251 4.54 -3.41 -22.40
CA LEU A 251 4.25 -3.89 -21.04
C LEU A 251 3.56 -5.26 -20.99
N ASP A 252 3.34 -5.92 -22.13
CA ASP A 252 2.61 -7.18 -22.25
C ASP A 252 1.24 -7.14 -21.54
N LEU A 253 0.43 -6.11 -21.87
CA LEU A 253 -0.85 -5.84 -21.20
C LEU A 253 -2.10 -6.21 -22.02
N ARG A 254 -1.95 -6.55 -23.31
CA ARG A 254 -3.11 -6.84 -24.17
C ARG A 254 -3.98 -7.98 -23.67
N GLY A 255 -3.37 -9.10 -23.27
CA GLY A 255 -4.11 -10.27 -22.77
C GLY A 255 -4.96 -9.95 -21.53
N HIS A 256 -4.50 -9.02 -20.70
CA HIS A 256 -5.20 -8.61 -19.49
C HIS A 256 -6.43 -7.73 -19.78
N LEU A 257 -6.48 -7.00 -20.91
CA LEU A 257 -7.67 -6.22 -21.31
C LEU A 257 -8.86 -7.09 -21.72
N GLU A 258 -8.57 -8.26 -22.31
CA GLU A 258 -9.61 -9.19 -22.77
C GLU A 258 -10.41 -9.78 -21.60
N MET A 259 -9.81 -9.79 -20.40
CA MET A 259 -10.42 -10.28 -19.17
C MET A 259 -11.19 -9.21 -18.38
N VAL A 260 -11.06 -7.92 -18.76
CA VAL A 260 -11.80 -6.82 -18.15
C VAL A 260 -13.21 -6.73 -18.75
N LYS A 261 -14.24 -6.69 -17.90
CA LYS A 261 -15.63 -6.50 -18.31
C LYS A 261 -15.80 -5.17 -19.06
N GLU A 262 -16.70 -5.13 -20.04
CA GLU A 262 -16.91 -3.92 -20.86
C GLU A 262 -17.28 -2.67 -20.05
N GLU A 263 -17.93 -2.84 -18.89
CA GLU A 263 -18.31 -1.74 -17.99
C GLU A 263 -17.10 -1.08 -17.29
N ASP A 264 -15.98 -1.80 -17.20
CA ASP A 264 -14.74 -1.37 -16.56
C ASP A 264 -13.68 -0.88 -17.58
N ARG A 265 -13.98 -0.94 -18.89
CA ARG A 265 -13.14 -0.42 -19.99
C ARG A 265 -13.35 1.08 -20.23
#